data_AF-A0A659UIJ6-F1
#
_entry.id   AF-A0A659UIJ6-F1
#
_cell.length_a   1.000
_cell.length_b   1.000
_cell.length_c   1.000
_cell.angle_alpha   90.00
_cell.angle_beta   90.00
_cell.angle_gamma   90.00
#
_symmetry.space_group_name_H-M   'P 1'
#
loop_
_entity.id
_entity.type
_entity.pdbx_description
1 polymer ?
#
loop_
_entity_poly.entity_id
_entity_poly.type
_entity_poly.pdbx_seq_one_letter_code
_entity_poly.pdbx_strand_id
1 'polypeptide(L)' 'EINGFRLLRIEAQDGGTTKLLHEDKAIPKSRGCPNGYRIGAVQTFSMDSLSAYAVLIAVRQYGFEGPDFRWIAVTGRL' A
#
# COMPACT_ATOMS: atom_id res chain seq x y z
N GLU A 1 6.48 -15.46 11.01
CA GLU A 1 7.49 -14.85 10.13
C GLU A 1 7.09 -13.41 9.88
N ILE A 2 8.01 -12.45 9.95
CA ILE A 2 7.70 -11.04 9.67
C ILE A 2 7.89 -10.83 8.18
N ASN A 3 6.79 -10.61 7.46
CA ASN A 3 6.81 -10.44 6.01
C ASN A 3 6.76 -8.96 5.64
N GLY A 4 7.46 -8.59 4.57
CA GLY A 4 7.26 -7.31 3.89
C GLY A 4 6.00 -7.34 3.02
N PHE A 5 5.72 -6.25 2.34
CA PHE A 5 4.73 -6.20 1.28
C PHE A 5 5.33 -5.69 -0.02
N ARG A 6 4.70 -6.13 -1.11
CA ARG A 6 4.93 -5.64 -2.46
C ARG A 6 3.59 -5.15 -3.00
N LEU A 7 3.59 -3.95 -3.58
CA LEU A 7 2.40 -3.37 -4.21
C LEU A 7 2.67 -3.17 -5.70
N LEU A 8 1.77 -3.73 -6.52
CA LEU A 8 1.79 -3.62 -7.98
C LEU A 8 0.56 -2.84 -8.45
N ARG A 9 0.76 -1.99 -9.46
CA ARG A 9 -0.32 -1.44 -10.28
C ARG A 9 -0.41 -2.27 -11.54
N ILE A 10 -1.58 -2.84 -11.80
CA ILE A 10 -1.84 -3.64 -13.00
C ILE A 10 -2.87 -2.88 -13.83
N GLU A 11 -2.55 -2.61 -15.08
CA GLU A 11 -3.51 -2.06 -16.04
C GLU A 11 -4.44 -3.18 -16.52
N ALA A 12 -5.75 -2.97 -16.40
CA ALA A 12 -6.77 -4.01 -16.67
C ALA A 12 -7.06 -4.24 -18.16
N GLN A 13 -6.37 -3.53 -19.06
CA GLN A 13 -6.51 -3.67 -20.50
C GLN A 13 -5.62 -4.81 -21.03
N ASP A 14 -6.03 -5.44 -22.13
CA ASP A 14 -5.19 -6.43 -22.81
C ASP A 14 -3.86 -5.82 -23.26
N GLY A 15 -2.75 -6.49 -22.92
CA GLY A 15 -1.41 -5.96 -23.13
C GLY A 15 -1.02 -4.80 -22.20
N GLY A 16 -1.81 -4.54 -21.16
CA GLY A 16 -1.53 -3.53 -20.14
C GLY A 16 -0.24 -3.78 -19.36
N THR A 17 0.35 -2.70 -18.84
CA THR A 17 1.61 -2.79 -18.11
C THR A 17 1.39 -3.08 -16.62
N THR A 18 2.31 -3.84 -16.03
CA THR A 18 2.40 -4.00 -14.58
C THR A 18 3.54 -3.16 -14.04
N LYS A 19 3.25 -2.25 -13.13
CA LYS A 19 4.23 -1.35 -12.52
C LYS A 19 4.42 -1.67 -11.04
N LEU A 20 5.68 -1.77 -10.62
CA LEU A 20 6.03 -1.86 -9.20
C LEU A 20 5.84 -0.48 -8.54
N LEU A 21 4.97 -0.41 -7.53
CA LEU A 21 4.75 0.81 -6.76
C LEU A 21 5.56 0.82 -5.45
N HIS A 22 5.66 -0.33 -4.79
CA HIS A 22 6.40 -0.48 -3.54
C HIS A 22 6.91 -1.91 -3.39
N GLU A 23 8.12 -2.07 -2.86
CA GLU A 23 8.68 -3.35 -2.44
C GLU A 23 9.57 -3.16 -1.21
N ASP A 24 9.31 -3.91 -0.16
CA ASP A 24 10.21 -3.93 0.99
C ASP A 24 11.47 -4.74 0.69
N LYS A 25 12.61 -4.04 0.62
CA LYS A 25 13.93 -4.69 0.62
C LYS A 25 14.35 -5.13 2.02
N ALA A 26 13.88 -4.42 3.04
CA ALA A 26 14.01 -4.74 4.45
C ALA A 26 12.84 -4.10 5.20
N ILE A 27 12.41 -4.70 6.31
CA ILE A 27 11.26 -4.22 7.08
C ILE A 27 11.74 -3.13 8.05
N PRO A 28 11.29 -1.86 7.92
CA PRO A 28 11.71 -0.81 8.82
C PRO A 28 11.28 -1.09 10.26
N LYS A 29 12.16 -0.78 11.24
CA LYS A 29 11.86 -0.95 12.68
C LYS A 29 10.59 -0.22 13.12
N SER A 30 10.26 0.91 12.47
CA SER A 30 9.05 1.68 12.75
C SER A 30 7.74 0.92 12.48
N ARG A 31 7.80 -0.17 11.71
CA ARG A 31 6.65 -1.07 11.48
C ARG A 31 6.43 -2.08 12.60
N GLY A 32 7.30 -2.15 13.60
CA GLY A 32 7.21 -3.10 14.70
C GLY A 32 7.19 -4.55 14.19
N CYS A 33 6.22 -5.33 14.66
CA CYS A 33 5.98 -6.71 14.23
C CYS A 33 4.68 -6.79 13.41
N PRO A 34 4.69 -6.43 12.11
CA PRO A 34 3.50 -6.52 11.28
C PRO A 34 3.07 -7.98 11.11
N ASN A 35 1.80 -8.29 11.37
CA ASN A 35 1.22 -9.62 11.18
C ASN A 35 0.53 -9.78 9.81
N GLY A 36 0.35 -8.67 9.08
CA GLY A 36 -0.18 -8.66 7.73
C GLY A 36 -0.41 -7.26 7.19
N TYR A 37 -0.78 -7.19 5.91
CA TYR A 37 -1.09 -5.95 5.21
C TYR A 37 -2.39 -6.11 4.44
N ARG A 38 -3.16 -5.03 4.32
CA ARG A 38 -4.34 -4.96 3.45
C ARG A 38 -4.41 -3.60 2.78
N ILE A 39 -5.00 -3.56 1.59
CA ILE A 39 -5.49 -2.29 1.05
C ILE A 39 -6.70 -1.89 1.90
N GLY A 40 -6.63 -0.74 2.56
CA GLY A 40 -7.75 -0.19 3.31
C GLY A 40 -8.55 0.83 2.50
N ALA A 41 -7.88 1.61 1.65
CA ALA A 41 -8.53 2.52 0.72
C ALA A 41 -7.63 2.84 -0.47
N VAL A 42 -8.25 3.29 -1.55
CA VAL A 42 -7.57 3.94 -2.68
C VAL A 42 -8.28 5.26 -2.90
N GLN A 43 -7.54 6.35 -2.85
CA GLN A 43 -8.08 7.68 -3.03
C GLN A 43 -7.48 8.29 -4.29
N THR A 44 -8.33 8.71 -5.20
CA THR A 44 -7.93 9.36 -6.45
C THR A 44 -8.17 10.86 -6.35
N PHE A 45 -7.32 11.63 -7.01
CA PHE A 45 -7.45 13.07 -7.14
C PHE A 45 -7.26 13.42 -8.61
N SER A 46 -8.22 14.14 -9.19
CA SER A 46 -8.18 14.57 -10.59
C SER A 46 -8.61 16.02 -10.67
N MET A 47 -7.71 16.88 -11.13
CA MET A 47 -7.97 18.30 -11.39
C MET A 47 -7.15 18.74 -12.61
N ASP A 48 -7.83 19.27 -13.63
CA ASP A 48 -7.23 19.69 -14.89
C ASP A 48 -6.33 18.60 -15.52
N SER A 49 -5.03 18.86 -15.61
CA SER A 49 -4.01 17.95 -16.12
C SER A 49 -3.34 17.08 -15.03
N LEU A 50 -3.69 17.30 -13.76
CA LEU A 50 -3.16 16.55 -12.63
C LEU A 50 -4.09 15.39 -12.29
N SER A 51 -3.61 14.18 -12.51
CA SER A 51 -4.26 12.95 -12.05
C SER A 51 -3.31 12.16 -11.16
N ALA A 52 -3.73 11.93 -9.91
CA ALA A 52 -2.92 11.31 -8.86
C ALA A 52 -3.76 10.35 -8.02
N TYR A 53 -3.08 9.46 -7.30
CA TYR A 53 -3.71 8.54 -6.37
C TYR A 53 -2.85 8.30 -5.14
N ALA A 54 -3.50 7.89 -4.05
CA ALA A 54 -2.89 7.38 -2.84
C ALA A 54 -3.53 6.03 -2.48
N VAL A 55 -2.72 4.98 -2.37
CA VAL A 55 -3.13 3.69 -1.83
C VAL A 55 -2.81 3.68 -0.34
N LEU A 56 -3.83 3.54 0.50
CA LEU A 56 -3.67 3.40 1.94
C LEU A 56 -3.53 1.92 2.29
N ILE A 57 -2.34 1.55 2.73
CA ILE A 57 -1.99 0.21 3.20
C ILE A 57 -2.16 0.17 4.71
N ALA A 58 -3.08 -0.66 5.18
CA ALA A 58 -3.25 -0.93 6.59
C ALA A 58 -2.25 -2.02 7.01
N VAL A 59 -1.29 -1.63 7.84
CA VAL A 59 -0.35 -2.52 8.51
C VAL A 59 -1.04 -3.05 9.75
N ARG A 60 -1.38 -4.33 9.74
CA ARG A 60 -2.03 -4.98 10.87
C ARG A 60 -0.97 -5.37 11.91
N GLN A 61 -1.26 -5.05 13.16
CA GLN A 61 -0.40 -5.34 14.31
C GLN A 61 -1.24 -5.99 15.43
N TYR A 62 -0.55 -6.49 16.46
CA TYR A 62 -1.21 -6.96 17.66
C TYR A 62 -1.74 -5.75 18.45
N GLY A 63 -3.03 -5.77 18.78
CA GLY A 63 -3.64 -4.76 19.64
C GLY A 63 -4.34 -5.42 20.83
N PHE A 64 -4.76 -4.59 21.78
CA PHE A 64 -5.29 -5.05 23.06
C PHE A 64 -6.70 -5.67 22.95
N GLU A 65 -7.63 -5.01 22.24
CA GLU A 65 -9.02 -5.46 22.03
C GLU A 65 -9.29 -6.01 20.62
N GLY A 66 -8.24 -6.12 19.81
CA GLY A 66 -8.33 -6.48 18.39
C GLY A 66 -7.09 -5.99 17.65
N PRO A 67 -6.99 -6.23 16.34
CA PRO A 67 -5.83 -5.80 15.59
C PRO A 67 -5.68 -4.27 15.56
N ASP A 68 -4.52 -3.76 15.98
CA ASP A 68 -4.14 -2.36 15.78
C ASP A 68 -3.72 -2.14 14.31
N PHE A 69 -3.99 -0.94 13.79
CA PHE A 69 -3.68 -0.59 12.41
C PHE A 69 -2.88 0.69 12.31
N ARG A 70 -1.71 0.58 11.68
CA ARG A 70 -0.93 1.72 11.21
C ARG A 70 -1.08 1.87 9.70
N TRP A 71 -1.01 3.10 9.22
CA TRP A 71 -1.28 3.41 7.82
C TRP A 71 -0.02 3.86 7.08
N ILE A 72 0.19 3.32 5.88
CA ILE A 72 1.20 3.77 4.93
C ILE A 72 0.47 4.29 3.69
N ALA A 73 0.83 5.48 3.21
CA ALA A 73 0.36 6.00 1.94
C ALA A 73 1.40 5.74 0.84
N VAL A 74 1.01 4.98 -0.19
CA VAL A 74 1.80 4.83 -1.42
C VAL A 74 1.15 5.66 -2.51
N THR A 75 1.82 6.71 -2.96
CA THR A 75 1.28 7.68 -3.91
C THR A 75 1.82 7.47 -5.32
N GLY A 76 1.02 7.80 -6.33
CA GLY A 76 1.46 7.81 -7.72
C GLY A 76 0.64 8.78 -8.58
N ARG A 77 1.05 8.88 -9.85
CA ARG A 77 0.32 9.62 -10.89
C ARG A 77 -0.32 8.63 -11.86
N LEU A 78 -1.52 8.98 -12.35
CA LEU A 78 -2.20 8.24 -13.41
C LEU A 78 -1.65 8.66 -14.76
#